data_AF-A0A0M1J9R6-F1
#
_entry.id   AF-A0A0M1J9R6-F1
#
_cell.length_a   1.000
_cell.length_b   1.000
_cell.length_c   1.000
_cell.angle_alpha   90.00
_cell.angle_beta   90.00
_cell.angle_gamma   90.00
#
_symmetry.space_group_name_H-M   'P 1'
#
loop_
_entity.id
_entity.type
_entity.pdbx_description
1 polymer ?
#
loop_
_entity_poly.entity_id
_entity_poly.type
_entity_poly.pdbx_seq_one_letter_code
_entity_poly.pdbx_strand_id
1 'polypeptide(L)' 'MSKFMILPCSDPVNIRLLKAPSDYAGQELFRHVTGIIAEVESRNPAYTWDDIAEQLELNGYEVVSFVLGPSQD' A
#
# COMPACT_ATOMS: atom_id res chain seq x y z
N MET A 1 15.59 10.34 -3.12
CA MET A 1 15.38 9.04 -3.81
C MET A 1 13.96 8.57 -3.53
N SER A 2 13.24 8.12 -4.56
CA SER A 2 11.89 7.55 -4.39
C SER A 2 11.95 6.22 -3.66
N LYS A 3 11.01 5.99 -2.75
CA LYS A 3 10.86 4.73 -2.02
C LYS A 3 9.59 4.04 -2.50
N PHE A 4 9.67 2.75 -2.77
CA PHE A 4 8.53 1.93 -3.15
C PHE A 4 8.28 0.87 -2.10
N MET A 5 7.00 0.56 -1.88
CA MET A 5 6.55 -0.48 -0.97
C MET A 5 5.63 -1.43 -1.73
N ILE A 6 5.90 -2.73 -1.61
CA ILE A 6 5.01 -3.77 -2.10
C ILE A 6 4.08 -4.16 -0.95
N LEU A 7 2.77 -4.15 -1.19
CA LEU A 7 1.79 -4.81 -0.32
C LEU A 7 1.60 -6.22 -0.86
N PRO A 8 2.18 -7.24 -0.19
CA PRO A 8 2.11 -8.60 -0.66
C PRO A 8 0.69 -9.16 -0.46
N CYS A 9 0.28 -10.03 -1.35
CA CYS A 9 -0.93 -10.83 -1.23
C CYS A 9 -0.62 -12.23 -1.77
N SER A 10 -1.29 -13.25 -1.22
CA SER A 10 -1.22 -14.62 -1.73
C SER A 10 -1.80 -14.74 -3.14
N ASP A 11 -2.80 -13.91 -3.47
CA ASP A 11 -3.32 -13.76 -4.82
C ASP A 11 -2.54 -12.66 -5.57
N PRO A 12 -1.79 -13.00 -6.64
CA PRO A 12 -1.01 -12.04 -7.41
C PRO A 12 -1.82 -10.85 -7.95
N VAL A 13 -3.12 -11.03 -8.24
CA VAL A 13 -3.99 -9.95 -8.74
C VAL A 13 -4.22 -8.83 -7.71
N ASN A 14 -3.98 -9.14 -6.44
CA ASN A 14 -4.17 -8.27 -5.29
C ASN A 14 -2.86 -7.74 -4.71
N ILE A 15 -1.71 -8.06 -5.31
CA ILE A 15 -0.45 -7.38 -4.97
C ILE A 15 -0.56 -5.93 -5.40
N ARG A 16 -0.07 -5.02 -4.55
CA ARG A 16 -0.09 -3.57 -4.81
C ARG A 16 1.30 -2.99 -4.68
N LEU A 17 1.60 -2.00 -5.50
CA LEU A 17 2.83 -1.22 -5.42
C LEU A 17 2.47 0.21 -5.04
N LEU A 18 3.08 0.70 -3.98
CA LEU A 18 2.95 2.07 -3.51
C LEU A 18 4.27 2.79 -3.72
N LYS A 19 4.21 4.04 -4.17
CA LYS A 19 5.31 4.99 -4.03
C LYS A 19 5.07 5.84 -2.79
N ALA A 20 6.05 5.83 -1.90
CA ALA A 20 5.97 6.53 -0.63
C ALA A 20 6.36 8.02 -0.79
N PRO A 21 5.78 8.91 0.05
CA PRO A 21 6.22 10.30 0.12
C PRO A 21 7.68 10.40 0.58
N SER A 22 8.38 11.47 0.16
CA SER A 22 9.82 11.65 0.37
C SER A 22 10.26 11.76 1.83
N ASP A 23 9.31 12.06 2.72
CA ASP A 23 9.60 12.65 4.04
C ASP A 23 9.68 11.60 5.17
N TYR A 24 9.44 10.32 4.88
CA TYR A 24 9.38 9.26 5.89
C TYR A 24 10.65 8.40 5.94
N ALA A 25 11.10 8.02 7.14
CA ALA A 25 12.11 6.98 7.31
C ALA A 25 11.52 5.57 7.05
N GLY A 26 12.36 4.61 6.63
CA GLY A 26 11.88 3.30 6.13
C GLY A 26 10.98 2.50 7.09
N GLN A 27 11.32 2.45 8.39
CA GLN A 27 10.48 1.77 9.40
C GLN A 27 9.17 2.52 9.69
N GLU A 28 9.15 3.83 9.52
CA GLU A 28 7.95 4.65 9.76
C GLU A 28 6.89 4.40 8.68
N LEU A 29 7.32 4.08 7.45
CA LEU A 29 6.41 3.76 6.34
C LEU A 29 5.57 2.51 6.64
N PHE A 30 6.18 1.42 7.09
CA PHE A 30 5.46 0.18 7.37
C PHE A 30 4.39 0.40 8.46
N ARG A 31 4.79 1.03 9.57
CA ARG A 31 3.87 1.34 10.68
C ARG A 31 2.74 2.26 10.22
N HIS A 32 3.04 3.27 9.41
CA HIS A 32 2.05 4.23 8.94
C HIS A 32 1.02 3.56 8.02
N VAL A 33 1.46 2.80 7.01
CA VAL A 33 0.56 2.07 6.11
C VAL A 33 -0.31 1.08 6.87
N THR A 34 0.27 0.36 7.85
CA THR A 34 -0.49 -0.57 8.70
C THR A 34 -1.59 0.15 9.48
N GLY A 35 -1.27 1.32 10.04
CA GLY A 35 -2.24 2.15 10.77
C GLY A 35 -3.39 2.65 9.88
N ILE A 36 -3.08 3.11 8.66
CA ILE A 36 -4.09 3.55 7.68
C ILE A 36 -5.05 2.41 7.33
N ILE A 37 -4.52 1.22 7.03
CA ILE A 37 -5.33 0.04 6.70
C ILE A 37 -6.24 -0.30 7.88
N ALA A 38 -5.69 -0.44 9.09
CA ALA A 38 -6.47 -0.77 10.28
C ALA A 38 -7.57 0.26 10.59
N GLU A 39 -7.31 1.55 10.35
CA GLU A 39 -8.33 2.60 10.49
C GLU A 39 -9.50 2.39 9.51
N VAL A 40 -9.21 2.10 8.24
CA VAL A 40 -10.24 1.80 7.22
C VAL A 40 -11.07 0.58 7.65
N GLU A 41 -10.40 -0.52 8.01
CA GLU A 41 -11.06 -1.76 8.44
C GLU A 41 -11.97 -1.55 9.65
N SER A 42 -11.53 -0.73 10.61
CA SER A 42 -12.31 -0.44 11.82
C SER A 42 -13.56 0.40 11.55
N ARG A 43 -13.52 1.30 10.57
CA ARG A 43 -14.64 2.19 10.22
C ARG A 43 -15.68 1.50 9.35
N ASN A 44 -15.25 0.60 8.46
CA ASN A 44 -16.12 -0.10 7.53
C ASN A 44 -15.75 -1.60 7.45
N PRO A 45 -16.52 -2.50 8.07
CA PRO A 45 -16.30 -3.95 7.96
C PRO A 45 -16.47 -4.50 6.52
N ALA A 46 -17.12 -3.75 5.63
CA ALA A 46 -17.29 -4.08 4.22
C ALA A 46 -16.37 -3.23 3.32
N TYR A 47 -15.21 -2.82 3.84
CA TYR A 47 -14.24 -2.05 3.07
C TYR A 47 -13.80 -2.79 1.81
N THR A 48 -13.39 -2.01 0.83
CA THR A 48 -12.82 -2.43 -0.44
C THR A 48 -11.38 -1.96 -0.55
N TRP A 49 -10.66 -2.42 -1.57
CA TRP A 49 -9.34 -1.89 -1.87
C TRP A 49 -9.39 -0.39 -2.17
N ASP A 50 -10.44 0.09 -2.83
CA ASP A 50 -10.55 1.50 -3.22
C ASP A 50 -10.65 2.41 -1.99
N ASP A 51 -11.32 1.96 -0.91
CA ASP A 51 -11.35 2.67 0.37
C ASP A 51 -9.96 2.79 1.00
N ILE A 52 -9.13 1.75 0.90
CA ILE A 52 -7.74 1.77 1.38
C ILE A 52 -6.88 2.69 0.50
N ALA A 53 -7.02 2.58 -0.82
CA ALA A 53 -6.27 3.36 -1.79
C ALA A 53 -6.53 4.86 -1.61
N GLU A 54 -7.79 5.27 -1.45
CA GLU A 54 -8.16 6.67 -1.20
C GLU A 54 -7.46 7.20 0.06
N GLN A 55 -7.47 6.43 1.16
CA GLN A 55 -6.80 6.89 2.39
C GLN A 55 -5.28 6.95 2.25
N LEU A 56 -4.67 6.02 1.52
CA LEU A 56 -3.24 6.06 1.22
C LEU A 56 -2.89 7.31 0.39
N GLU A 57 -3.69 7.63 -0.63
CA GLU A 57 -3.51 8.82 -1.47
C GLU A 57 -3.65 10.13 -0.69
N LEU A 58 -4.65 10.21 0.21
CA LEU A 58 -4.80 11.35 1.13
C LEU A 58 -3.59 11.55 2.04
N ASN A 59 -2.83 10.49 2.33
CA ASN A 59 -1.60 10.52 3.12
C ASN A 59 -0.32 10.66 2.26
N GLY A 60 -0.46 10.97 0.97
CA GLY A 60 0.65 11.27 0.07
C GLY A 60 1.33 10.05 -0.54
N TYR A 61 0.75 8.87 -0.42
CA TYR A 61 1.16 7.69 -1.18
C TYR A 61 0.58 7.75 -2.59
N GLU A 62 1.25 7.11 -3.53
CA GLU A 62 0.77 6.96 -4.90
C GLU A 62 0.64 5.47 -5.21
N VAL A 63 -0.54 5.04 -5.68
CA VAL A 63 -0.76 3.67 -6.16
C VAL A 63 -0.19 3.55 -7.57
N VAL A 64 0.79 2.67 -7.74
CA VAL A 64 1.56 2.54 -8.98
C VAL A 64 1.13 1.28 -9.72
N SER A 65 0.81 1.42 -11.01
CA SER A 65 0.61 0.26 -11.89
C SER A 65 1.94 -0.44 -12.16
N PHE A 66 1.93 -1.77 -12.13
CA PHE A 66 3.15 -2.57 -12.31
C PHE A 66 2.82 -3.90 -12.98
N VAL A 67 3.86 -4.56 -13.49
CA VAL A 67 3.80 -5.91 -14.02
C VAL A 67 4.63 -6.81 -13.11
N LEU A 68 4.00 -7.87 -12.59
CA LEU A 68 4.74 -8.92 -11.90
C LEU A 68 5.57 -9.69 -12.93
N GLY A 69 6.89 -9.69 -12.73
CA GLY A 69 7.80 -10.52 -13.50
C GLY A 69 7.61 -12.01 -13.19
N PRO A 70 8.28 -12.89 -13.95
CA PRO A 70 8.27 -14.32 -13.65
C PRO A 70 8.88 -14.61 -12.28
N SER A 71 8.32 -15.60 -11.58
CA SER A 71 8.97 -16.23 -10.44
C SER A 71 10.32 -16.81 -10.87
N GLN A 72 11.34 -16.70 -10.02
CA GLN A 72 12.69 -17.24 -10.29
C GLN A 72 13.07 -18.42 -9.39
N ASP A 73 12.11 -18.94 -8.64
CA ASP A 73 12.15 -20.24 -7.96
C ASP A 73 12.25 -21.41 -8.95
#